data_AF-A0A7V8FJZ1-F1
#
_entry.id   AF-A0A7V8FJZ1-F1
#
_cell.length_a   1.000
_cell.length_b   1.000
_cell.length_c   1.000
_cell.angle_alpha   90.00
_cell.angle_beta   90.00
_cell.angle_gamma   90.00
#
_symmetry.space_group_name_H-M   'P 1'
#
loop_
_entity.id
_entity.type
_entity.pdbx_description
1 polymer ?
#
loop_
_entity_poly.entity_id
_entity_poly.type
_entity_poly.pdbx_seq_one_letter_code
_entity_poly.pdbx_strand_id
1 'polypeptide(L)'
;MQHASFRQPLPPALRAQMSNGYALGSGAPRAFEVTPSAPAGALSATATDMARFMIAHLQAANGADTPLLKAATSAQMLTPQTRFAPPLNTMALGFYEIDVNGQRVVSHAGDTYSFHSQLFLFRDQGVGVFVALNSAGANGATGPIRRELLERFADRYFPAPAAAPAAAVDLALARQQARTLASFSYLDSRRAETGVGRSGVLSQTRLKALDDGVLQLPRLKQPNGQPSTFTPVAPWLWQATHGKLRLAAILKDGEPVGFAVDSSSPFNVFLRAEGYRSALWLKPALTLAAVILGLATLAWPIAALVRRRQGRTLAWPRRTHIAYRLSRIAAAFLLLVPVAALAVMTWASADFARLDARLDPAILALGIASVVAIIGGLAAMAWNLVQTVRAGRGVFARLWAVLLLAAAAVLAYVIVLMGQADFALTY
;
A
#
# COMPACT_ATOMS: atom_id res chain seq x y z
N MET A 1 -2.68 -26.36 22.89
CA MET A 1 -3.48 -25.25 22.35
C MET A 1 -4.76 -25.83 21.79
N GLN A 2 -5.84 -25.88 22.58
CA GLN A 2 -7.10 -26.59 22.22
C GLN A 2 -8.16 -25.67 21.58
N HIS A 3 -7.97 -24.36 21.68
CA HIS A 3 -8.83 -23.29 21.16
C HIS A 3 -8.13 -22.51 20.04
N ALA A 4 -7.36 -23.23 19.21
CA ALA A 4 -6.65 -22.69 18.06
C ALA A 4 -6.89 -23.54 16.82
N SER A 5 -7.10 -22.93 15.65
CA SER A 5 -7.32 -23.65 14.40
C SER A 5 -6.93 -22.84 13.16
N PHE A 6 -6.38 -23.55 12.17
CA PHE A 6 -6.18 -23.04 10.80
C PHE A 6 -7.39 -23.35 9.88
N ARG A 7 -8.40 -24.09 10.35
CA ARG A 7 -9.59 -24.42 9.54
C ARG A 7 -10.49 -23.20 9.43
N GLN A 8 -10.90 -22.89 8.20
CA GLN A 8 -11.76 -21.77 7.86
C GLN A 8 -12.96 -22.28 7.03
N PRO A 9 -14.22 -21.95 7.41
CA PRO A 9 -14.59 -21.33 8.69
C PRO A 9 -14.29 -22.24 9.89
N LEU A 10 -14.36 -21.69 11.10
CA LEU A 10 -14.05 -22.45 12.31
C LEU A 10 -14.98 -23.68 12.48
N PRO A 11 -14.43 -24.81 12.99
CA PRO A 11 -15.22 -25.96 13.42
C PRO A 11 -16.31 -25.56 14.43
N PRO A 12 -17.44 -26.30 14.50
CA PRO A 12 -18.58 -25.90 15.35
C PRO A 12 -18.24 -25.56 16.79
N ALA A 13 -17.39 -26.35 17.44
CA ALA A 13 -16.98 -26.13 18.83
C ALA A 13 -16.21 -24.82 19.05
N LEU A 14 -15.40 -24.40 18.08
CA LEU A 14 -14.62 -23.15 18.16
C LEU A 14 -15.41 -21.95 17.69
N ARG A 15 -16.31 -22.13 16.72
CA ARG A 15 -17.18 -21.07 16.20
C ARG A 15 -18.04 -20.45 17.30
N ALA A 16 -18.54 -21.25 18.23
CA ALA A 16 -19.34 -20.78 19.36
C ALA A 16 -18.56 -19.89 20.34
N GLN A 17 -17.22 -19.92 20.30
CA GLN A 17 -16.33 -19.14 21.17
C GLN A 17 -15.70 -17.94 20.44
N MET A 18 -16.01 -17.77 19.14
CA MET A 18 -15.40 -16.75 18.31
C MET A 18 -15.95 -15.38 18.67
N SER A 19 -15.05 -14.41 18.84
CA SER A 19 -15.44 -13.00 18.96
C SER A 19 -16.01 -12.50 17.63
N ASN A 20 -17.01 -11.63 17.69
CA ASN A 20 -17.42 -10.87 16.51
C ASN A 20 -16.35 -9.83 16.14
N GLY A 21 -16.17 -9.60 14.85
CA GLY A 21 -15.31 -8.54 14.32
C GLY A 21 -16.12 -7.28 14.00
N TYR A 22 -15.50 -6.11 14.08
CA TYR A 22 -16.16 -4.83 13.82
C TYR A 22 -15.28 -3.90 12.99
N ALA A 23 -15.90 -3.02 12.19
CA ALA A 23 -15.18 -1.90 11.57
C ALA A 23 -14.91 -0.80 12.60
N LEU A 24 -15.95 -0.44 13.32
CA LEU A 24 -15.94 0.43 14.50
C LEU A 24 -16.62 -0.36 15.62
N GLY A 25 -16.10 -0.30 16.85
CA GLY A 25 -16.67 -1.02 17.99
C GLY A 25 -18.13 -0.65 18.31
N SER A 26 -18.60 0.51 17.84
CA SER A 26 -20.01 0.94 17.93
C SER A 26 -20.89 0.49 16.75
N GLY A 27 -20.32 -0.18 15.76
CA GLY A 27 -20.99 -0.62 14.54
C GLY A 27 -21.56 -2.04 14.64
N ALA A 28 -22.20 -2.48 13.54
CA ALA A 28 -22.71 -3.84 13.43
C ALA A 28 -21.55 -4.86 13.36
N PRO A 29 -21.74 -6.08 13.92
CA PRO A 29 -20.77 -7.15 13.81
C PRO A 29 -20.60 -7.60 12.35
N ARG A 30 -19.40 -8.03 12.01
CA ARG A 30 -19.04 -8.63 10.72
C ARG A 30 -18.96 -10.15 10.85
N ALA A 31 -19.17 -10.81 9.72
CA ALA A 31 -18.98 -12.26 9.60
C ALA A 31 -17.50 -12.66 9.78
N PHE A 32 -17.27 -13.96 9.97
CA PHE A 32 -15.92 -14.53 10.04
C PHE A 32 -15.14 -14.23 8.75
N GLU A 33 -13.94 -13.71 8.89
CA GLU A 33 -13.07 -13.38 7.76
C GLU A 33 -12.30 -14.61 7.31
N VAL A 34 -12.48 -15.00 6.06
CA VAL A 34 -11.75 -16.13 5.46
C VAL A 34 -10.54 -15.59 4.71
N THR A 35 -9.36 -16.03 5.13
CA THR A 35 -8.08 -15.69 4.52
C THR A 35 -7.70 -16.76 3.48
N PRO A 36 -7.70 -16.46 2.16
CA PRO A 36 -7.37 -17.44 1.11
C PRO A 36 -5.88 -17.80 1.08
N SER A 37 -5.01 -16.97 1.67
CA SER A 37 -3.55 -17.14 1.66
C SER A 37 -3.02 -18.17 2.66
N ALA A 38 -3.79 -19.20 3.03
CA ALA A 38 -3.34 -20.21 4.00
C ALA A 38 -2.02 -20.88 3.55
N PRO A 39 -1.05 -21.11 4.46
CA PRO A 39 -1.14 -20.96 5.92
C PRO A 39 -0.97 -19.53 6.46
N ALA A 40 -0.65 -18.53 5.63
CA ALA A 40 -0.45 -17.15 6.07
C ALA A 40 -1.78 -16.51 6.50
N GLY A 41 -1.85 -16.06 7.75
CA GLY A 41 -3.00 -15.31 8.29
C GLY A 41 -4.26 -16.14 8.58
N ALA A 42 -4.17 -17.48 8.53
CA ALA A 42 -5.33 -18.37 8.71
C ALA A 42 -5.59 -18.83 10.16
N LEU A 43 -4.66 -18.58 11.08
CA LEU A 43 -4.78 -19.03 12.48
C LEU A 43 -5.78 -18.16 13.24
N SER A 44 -6.83 -18.77 13.78
CA SER A 44 -7.61 -18.21 14.88
C SER A 44 -7.15 -18.85 16.19
N ALA A 45 -6.91 -18.06 17.24
CA ALA A 45 -6.47 -18.55 18.54
C ALA A 45 -6.92 -17.63 19.68
N THR A 46 -7.11 -18.20 20.88
CA THR A 46 -7.34 -17.44 22.11
C THR A 46 -6.04 -16.89 22.71
N ALA A 47 -6.15 -15.85 23.55
CA ALA A 47 -5.00 -15.32 24.28
C ALA A 47 -4.34 -16.37 25.19
N THR A 48 -5.11 -17.28 25.80
CA THR A 48 -4.58 -18.35 26.65
C THR A 48 -3.77 -19.37 25.85
N ASP A 49 -4.19 -19.71 24.63
CA ASP A 49 -3.40 -20.59 23.77
C ASP A 49 -2.15 -19.90 23.23
N MET A 50 -2.23 -18.60 22.89
CA MET A 50 -1.06 -17.81 22.55
C MET A 50 -0.10 -17.68 23.74
N ALA A 51 -0.58 -17.58 24.98
CA ALA A 51 0.27 -17.57 26.17
C ALA A 51 1.11 -18.85 26.28
N ARG A 52 0.52 -20.03 26.01
CA ARG A 52 1.26 -21.31 25.98
C ARG A 52 2.33 -21.33 24.90
N PHE A 53 2.01 -20.83 23.70
CA PHE A 53 2.97 -20.66 22.61
C PHE A 53 4.13 -19.73 23.02
N MET A 54 3.82 -18.58 23.61
CA MET A 54 4.83 -17.61 24.07
C MET A 54 5.74 -18.19 25.16
N ILE A 55 5.17 -18.92 26.13
CA ILE A 55 5.95 -19.58 27.21
C ILE A 55 6.97 -20.55 26.60
N ALA A 56 6.55 -21.40 25.65
CA ALA A 56 7.46 -22.33 24.99
C ALA A 56 8.59 -21.61 24.23
N HIS A 57 8.27 -20.53 23.51
CA HIS A 57 9.28 -19.73 22.81
C HIS A 57 10.27 -19.03 23.76
N LEU A 58 9.80 -18.50 24.90
CA LEU A 58 10.64 -17.83 25.89
C LEU A 58 11.57 -18.83 26.61
N GLN A 59 11.05 -19.99 27.00
CA GLN A 59 11.85 -21.07 27.59
C GLN A 59 12.94 -21.54 26.60
N ALA A 60 12.59 -21.75 25.34
CA ALA A 60 13.54 -22.14 24.30
C ALA A 60 14.57 -21.05 23.99
N ALA A 61 14.17 -19.78 23.99
CA ALA A 61 15.09 -18.64 23.83
C ALA A 61 16.12 -18.54 24.97
N ASN A 62 15.79 -19.08 26.16
CA ASN A 62 16.66 -19.12 27.34
C ASN A 62 17.41 -20.45 27.49
N GLY A 63 17.46 -21.27 26.43
CA GLY A 63 18.31 -22.46 26.38
C GLY A 63 17.65 -23.78 26.78
N ALA A 64 16.35 -23.78 27.12
CA ALA A 64 15.63 -25.01 27.49
C ALA A 64 14.92 -25.65 26.29
N ASP A 65 15.09 -26.95 26.08
CA ASP A 65 14.22 -27.67 25.15
C ASP A 65 12.79 -27.73 25.70
N THR A 66 11.81 -27.46 24.84
CA THR A 66 10.39 -27.53 25.17
C THR A 66 9.70 -28.60 24.33
N PRO A 67 8.50 -29.07 24.71
CA PRO A 67 7.73 -30.00 23.89
C PRO A 67 7.39 -29.45 22.49
N LEU A 68 7.42 -28.13 22.29
CA LEU A 68 7.12 -27.47 21.02
C LEU A 68 8.38 -27.16 20.20
N LEU A 69 9.46 -26.75 20.85
CA LEU A 69 10.60 -26.10 20.21
C LEU A 69 11.90 -26.39 20.96
N LYS A 70 12.91 -26.85 20.24
CA LYS A 70 14.28 -27.02 20.74
C LYS A 70 14.97 -25.66 20.89
N ALA A 71 15.85 -25.52 21.88
CA ALA A 71 16.60 -24.29 22.11
C ALA A 71 17.44 -23.87 20.89
N ALA A 72 18.10 -24.84 20.24
CA ALA A 72 18.89 -24.59 19.03
C ALA A 72 18.03 -24.04 17.87
N THR A 73 16.81 -24.56 17.69
CA THR A 73 15.88 -24.07 16.67
C THR A 73 15.37 -22.68 17.03
N SER A 74 15.08 -22.41 18.31
CA SER A 74 14.70 -21.06 18.77
C SER A 74 15.80 -20.04 18.49
N ALA A 75 17.07 -20.38 18.74
CA ALA A 75 18.19 -19.51 18.43
C ALA A 75 18.26 -19.16 16.94
N GLN A 76 18.06 -20.13 16.05
CA GLN A 76 17.98 -19.88 14.60
C GLN A 76 16.78 -18.99 14.25
N MET A 77 15.60 -19.26 14.82
CA MET A 77 14.39 -18.49 14.54
C MET A 77 14.50 -17.02 14.98
N LEU A 78 15.17 -16.76 16.11
CA LEU A 78 15.25 -15.44 16.73
C LEU A 78 16.54 -14.68 16.36
N THR A 79 17.37 -15.24 15.47
CA THR A 79 18.55 -14.54 14.94
C THR A 79 18.12 -13.52 13.88
N PRO A 80 18.47 -12.22 14.05
CA PRO A 80 18.22 -11.20 13.04
C PRO A 80 18.86 -11.57 11.69
N GLN A 81 18.11 -11.39 10.61
CA GLN A 81 18.57 -11.63 9.23
C GLN A 81 19.17 -10.35 8.64
N THR A 82 19.24 -10.26 7.32
CA THR A 82 19.76 -9.08 6.60
C THR A 82 19.07 -7.79 7.02
N ARG A 83 19.84 -6.80 7.50
CA ARG A 83 19.33 -5.45 7.80
C ARG A 83 19.39 -4.59 6.54
N PHE A 84 18.22 -4.28 5.97
CA PHE A 84 18.12 -3.42 4.79
C PHE A 84 18.30 -1.92 5.09
N ALA A 85 18.05 -1.51 6.34
CA ALA A 85 18.14 -0.11 6.76
C ALA A 85 18.78 0.03 8.17
N PRO A 86 20.08 -0.31 8.36
CA PRO A 86 20.74 -0.07 9.64
C PRO A 86 20.61 1.40 10.09
N PRO A 87 20.37 1.70 11.38
CA PRO A 87 20.35 0.81 12.55
C PRO A 87 18.95 0.27 12.90
N LEU A 88 18.00 0.30 11.95
CA LEU A 88 16.62 -0.12 12.21
C LEU A 88 16.49 -1.63 12.41
N ASN A 89 15.36 -2.02 12.98
CA ASN A 89 14.94 -3.40 13.19
C ASN A 89 14.90 -4.21 11.88
N THR A 90 15.10 -5.53 11.96
CA THR A 90 14.95 -6.44 10.81
C THR A 90 14.08 -7.67 11.14
N MET A 91 13.83 -8.51 10.15
CA MET A 91 13.22 -9.82 10.35
C MET A 91 14.22 -10.79 10.96
N ALA A 92 13.74 -11.60 11.89
CA ALA A 92 14.23 -12.94 12.14
C ALA A 92 13.34 -13.95 11.38
N LEU A 93 13.49 -15.25 11.60
CA LEU A 93 12.64 -16.24 10.91
C LEU A 93 11.25 -16.29 11.57
N GLY A 94 10.28 -15.61 10.97
CA GLY A 94 8.90 -15.57 11.45
C GLY A 94 8.67 -14.61 12.63
N PHE A 95 9.65 -13.76 12.97
CA PHE A 95 9.53 -12.73 14.00
C PHE A 95 10.16 -11.41 13.55
N TYR A 96 9.58 -10.32 14.00
CA TYR A 96 10.11 -8.97 13.92
C TYR A 96 11.08 -8.78 15.08
N GLU A 97 12.29 -8.35 14.81
CA GLU A 97 13.12 -7.77 15.85
C GLU A 97 12.51 -6.45 16.32
N ILE A 98 12.56 -6.20 17.62
CA ILE A 98 12.24 -4.91 18.22
C ILE A 98 13.29 -4.60 19.29
N ASP A 99 13.87 -3.41 19.22
CA ASP A 99 14.56 -2.80 20.35
C ASP A 99 13.65 -1.77 21.03
N VAL A 100 13.50 -1.90 22.35
CA VAL A 100 12.85 -0.88 23.18
C VAL A 100 13.53 -0.83 24.54
N ASN A 101 13.98 0.35 24.96
CA ASN A 101 14.72 0.53 26.22
C ASN A 101 15.94 -0.38 26.38
N GLY A 102 16.60 -0.75 25.26
CA GLY A 102 17.71 -1.71 25.26
C GLY A 102 17.30 -3.16 25.53
N GLN A 103 15.99 -3.46 25.57
CA GLN A 103 15.48 -4.82 25.68
C GLN A 103 15.47 -5.51 24.31
N ARG A 104 15.97 -6.75 24.27
CA ARG A 104 15.88 -7.61 23.09
C ARG A 104 14.50 -8.23 23.00
N VAL A 105 13.64 -7.62 22.20
CA VAL A 105 12.26 -8.06 21.98
C VAL A 105 12.13 -8.71 20.60
N VAL A 106 11.34 -9.77 20.52
CA VAL A 106 10.80 -10.26 19.25
C VAL A 106 9.29 -10.17 19.25
N SER A 107 8.71 -9.93 18.07
CA SER A 107 7.28 -9.68 17.91
C SER A 107 6.77 -10.33 16.64
N HIS A 108 5.46 -10.51 16.53
CA HIS A 108 4.81 -10.63 15.23
C HIS A 108 3.42 -10.03 15.34
N ALA A 109 2.99 -9.32 14.31
CA ALA A 109 1.66 -8.72 14.24
C ALA A 109 0.76 -9.53 13.30
N GLY A 110 -0.53 -9.52 13.56
CA GLY A 110 -1.56 -10.05 12.67
C GLY A 110 -2.61 -8.97 12.43
N ASP A 111 -3.01 -8.79 11.17
CA ASP A 111 -4.02 -7.83 10.78
C ASP A 111 -4.92 -8.45 9.71
N THR A 112 -6.21 -8.51 10.02
CA THR A 112 -7.29 -8.73 9.05
C THR A 112 -8.14 -7.44 8.98
N TYR A 113 -9.32 -7.46 8.36
CA TYR A 113 -10.15 -6.24 8.30
C TYR A 113 -10.66 -5.80 9.67
N SER A 114 -11.01 -6.75 10.54
CA SER A 114 -11.58 -6.47 11.86
C SER A 114 -10.66 -6.88 13.02
N PHE A 115 -9.75 -7.84 12.82
CA PHE A 115 -8.93 -8.39 13.88
C PHE A 115 -7.49 -7.92 13.78
N HIS A 116 -6.97 -7.41 14.90
CA HIS A 116 -5.62 -6.89 15.01
C HIS A 116 -4.96 -7.48 16.24
N SER A 117 -3.89 -8.24 16.07
CA SER A 117 -3.19 -8.89 17.16
C SER A 117 -1.70 -8.60 17.11
N GLN A 118 -1.04 -8.72 18.26
CA GLN A 118 0.40 -8.65 18.33
C GLN A 118 0.89 -9.38 19.58
N LEU A 119 2.00 -10.09 19.43
CA LEU A 119 2.77 -10.64 20.54
C LEU A 119 4.09 -9.89 20.69
N PHE A 120 4.58 -9.81 21.91
CA PHE A 120 5.90 -9.31 22.26
C PHE A 120 6.56 -10.30 23.23
N LEU A 121 7.79 -10.73 22.93
CA LEU A 121 8.59 -11.61 23.77
C LEU A 121 9.85 -10.87 24.21
N PHE A 122 9.89 -10.48 25.48
CA PHE A 122 11.08 -9.92 26.14
C PHE A 122 11.98 -11.10 26.55
N ARG A 123 12.89 -11.48 25.65
CA ARG A 123 13.63 -12.75 25.73
C ARG A 123 14.39 -12.89 27.04
N ASP A 124 15.13 -11.85 27.39
CA ASP A 124 16.01 -11.84 28.56
C ASP A 124 15.25 -11.77 29.89
N GLN A 125 13.99 -11.32 29.84
CA GLN A 125 13.15 -11.16 31.02
C GLN A 125 12.19 -12.33 31.24
N GLY A 126 12.08 -13.25 30.28
CA GLY A 126 11.09 -14.33 30.33
C GLY A 126 9.64 -13.84 30.31
N VAL A 127 9.37 -12.66 29.72
CA VAL A 127 8.05 -12.02 29.72
C VAL A 127 7.43 -12.04 28.32
N GLY A 128 6.16 -12.46 28.24
CA GLY A 128 5.36 -12.46 27.02
C GLY A 128 4.12 -11.58 27.17
N VAL A 129 3.84 -10.73 26.19
CA VAL A 129 2.63 -9.90 26.12
C VAL A 129 1.90 -10.22 24.83
N PHE A 130 0.62 -10.59 24.91
CA PHE A 130 -0.23 -10.79 23.75
C PHE A 130 -1.46 -9.90 23.84
N VAL A 131 -1.77 -9.19 22.76
CA VAL A 131 -2.97 -8.36 22.63
C VAL A 131 -3.71 -8.75 21.36
N ALA A 132 -5.04 -8.81 21.45
CA ALA A 132 -5.93 -8.99 20.31
C ALA A 132 -7.10 -8.00 20.42
N LEU A 133 -7.36 -7.31 19.33
CA LEU A 133 -8.41 -6.30 19.17
C LEU A 133 -9.34 -6.79 18.06
N ASN A 134 -10.65 -6.65 18.24
CA ASN A 134 -11.67 -7.10 17.30
C ASN A 134 -12.36 -5.94 16.56
N SER A 135 -11.68 -4.79 16.48
CA SER A 135 -12.14 -3.63 15.72
C SER A 135 -10.96 -2.85 15.17
N ALA A 136 -11.05 -2.35 13.93
CA ALA A 136 -10.07 -1.40 13.38
C ALA A 136 -10.04 -0.07 14.14
N GLY A 137 -11.14 0.27 14.79
CA GLY A 137 -11.28 1.46 15.62
C GLY A 137 -11.36 2.74 14.79
N ALA A 138 -11.61 3.87 15.46
CA ALA A 138 -11.65 5.15 14.77
C ALA A 138 -10.26 5.47 14.18
N ASN A 139 -10.22 5.84 12.89
CA ASN A 139 -9.00 6.29 12.20
C ASN A 139 -7.81 5.30 12.27
N GLY A 140 -8.08 3.98 12.40
CA GLY A 140 -7.01 2.96 12.46
C GLY A 140 -6.19 2.99 13.75
N ALA A 141 -6.83 3.32 14.88
CA ALA A 141 -6.17 3.48 16.18
C ALA A 141 -5.47 2.21 16.71
N THR A 142 -5.77 1.01 16.19
CA THR A 142 -5.18 -0.26 16.67
C THR A 142 -3.67 -0.34 16.54
N GLY A 143 -3.09 0.18 15.46
CA GLY A 143 -1.63 0.26 15.28
C GLY A 143 -0.97 1.10 16.38
N PRO A 144 -1.36 2.38 16.53
CA PRO A 144 -0.88 3.23 17.62
C PRO A 144 -1.09 2.65 19.02
N ILE A 145 -2.24 2.02 19.30
CA ILE A 145 -2.52 1.39 20.60
C ILE A 145 -1.54 0.25 20.90
N ARG A 146 -1.29 -0.65 19.95
CA ARG A 146 -0.33 -1.76 20.13
C ARG A 146 1.09 -1.25 20.37
N ARG A 147 1.49 -0.18 19.67
CA ARG A 147 2.79 0.48 19.89
C ARG A 147 2.89 1.12 21.28
N GLU A 148 1.91 1.92 21.69
CA GLU A 148 1.93 2.54 23.03
C GLU A 148 1.89 1.51 24.14
N LEU A 149 1.17 0.41 23.96
CA LEU A 149 1.17 -0.70 24.91
C LEU A 149 2.61 -1.22 25.12
N LEU A 150 3.35 -1.48 24.05
CA LEU A 150 4.75 -1.91 24.14
C LEU A 150 5.61 -0.84 24.84
N GLU A 151 5.57 0.40 24.37
CA GLU A 151 6.44 1.48 24.86
C GLU A 151 6.17 1.76 26.35
N ARG A 152 4.90 1.90 26.76
CA ARG A 152 4.52 2.16 28.16
C ARG A 152 4.78 0.96 29.07
N PHE A 153 4.60 -0.26 28.56
CA PHE A 153 4.95 -1.47 29.31
C PHE A 153 6.46 -1.51 29.58
N ALA A 154 7.28 -1.28 28.55
CA ALA A 154 8.72 -1.20 28.69
C ALA A 154 9.13 -0.05 29.64
N ASP A 155 8.51 1.13 29.54
CA ASP A 155 8.83 2.26 30.44
C ASP A 155 8.50 1.97 31.91
N ARG A 156 7.43 1.22 32.17
CA ARG A 156 7.00 0.91 33.53
C ARG A 156 7.80 -0.21 34.20
N TYR A 157 8.22 -1.22 33.43
CA TYR A 157 8.82 -2.45 33.96
C TYR A 157 10.30 -2.62 33.61
N PHE A 158 10.74 -2.05 32.48
CA PHE A 158 12.11 -2.14 31.96
C PHE A 158 12.58 -0.76 31.48
N PRO A 159 12.60 0.27 32.36
CA PRO A 159 12.94 1.63 31.97
C PRO A 159 14.34 1.68 31.35
N ALA A 160 14.48 2.49 30.30
CA ALA A 160 15.78 2.69 29.67
C ALA A 160 16.78 3.26 30.69
N PRO A 161 18.06 2.86 30.62
CA PRO A 161 19.13 3.60 31.30
C PRO A 161 19.10 5.08 30.88
N ALA A 162 19.59 5.95 31.77
CA ALA A 162 19.71 7.37 31.44
C ALA A 162 20.50 7.55 30.12
N ALA A 163 19.87 8.21 29.14
CA ALA A 163 20.49 8.42 27.85
C ALA A 163 21.70 9.35 28.00
N ALA A 164 22.79 9.03 27.31
CA ALA A 164 23.87 10.00 27.13
C ALA A 164 23.32 11.23 26.37
N PRO A 165 23.88 12.43 26.60
CA PRO A 165 23.50 13.62 25.84
C PRO A 165 23.58 13.33 24.35
N ALA A 166 22.50 13.64 23.61
CA ALA A 166 22.50 13.46 22.17
C ALA A 166 23.64 14.29 21.55
N ALA A 167 24.35 13.70 20.59
CA ALA A 167 25.36 14.44 19.84
C ALA A 167 24.72 15.65 19.15
N ALA A 168 25.44 16.76 19.10
CA ALA A 168 24.96 17.94 18.39
C ALA A 168 24.75 17.59 16.91
N VAL A 169 23.55 17.88 16.41
CA VAL A 169 23.18 17.66 15.00
C VAL A 169 23.55 18.90 14.20
N ASP A 170 24.31 18.71 13.12
CA ASP A 170 24.49 19.76 12.11
C ASP A 170 23.17 20.02 11.39
N LEU A 171 22.52 21.14 11.73
CA LEU A 171 21.22 21.52 11.17
C LEU A 171 21.29 21.85 9.68
N ALA A 172 22.41 22.34 9.17
CA ALA A 172 22.54 22.63 7.74
C ALA A 172 22.54 21.31 6.96
N LEU A 173 23.34 20.34 7.40
CA LEU A 173 23.36 18.99 6.84
C LEU A 173 22.00 18.30 6.98
N ALA A 174 21.36 18.36 8.16
CA ALA A 174 20.06 17.74 8.39
C ALA A 174 18.97 18.31 7.47
N ARG A 175 18.93 19.64 7.27
CA ARG A 175 18.01 20.27 6.32
C ARG A 175 18.26 19.81 4.88
N GLN A 176 19.53 19.71 4.46
CA GLN A 176 19.88 19.20 3.14
C GLN A 176 19.40 17.75 2.97
N GLN A 177 19.74 16.85 3.89
CA GLN A 177 19.36 15.43 3.83
C GLN A 177 17.85 15.23 3.84
N ALA A 178 17.12 15.97 4.70
CA ALA A 178 15.67 15.92 4.75
C ALA A 178 15.03 16.37 3.43
N ARG A 179 15.53 17.45 2.81
CA ARG A 179 15.07 17.92 1.49
C ARG A 179 15.35 16.92 0.40
N THR A 180 16.55 16.33 0.38
CA THR A 180 16.92 15.28 -0.60
C THR A 180 15.98 14.09 -0.48
N LEU A 181 15.75 13.56 0.72
CA LEU A 181 14.85 12.43 0.94
C LEU A 181 13.39 12.77 0.60
N ALA A 182 12.91 13.98 0.92
CA ALA A 182 11.55 14.42 0.61
C ALA A 182 11.29 14.74 -0.89
N SER A 183 12.35 14.83 -1.69
CA SER A 183 12.25 15.15 -3.14
C SER A 183 11.68 13.99 -3.97
N PHE A 184 11.74 12.76 -3.46
CA PHE A 184 11.32 11.57 -4.17
C PHE A 184 9.89 11.14 -3.83
N SER A 185 9.37 10.23 -4.66
CA SER A 185 8.22 9.39 -4.33
C SER A 185 8.69 7.96 -4.15
N TYR A 186 8.06 7.24 -3.24
CA TYR A 186 8.51 5.92 -2.83
C TYR A 186 7.42 4.86 -2.98
N LEU A 187 7.82 3.68 -3.43
CA LEU A 187 7.01 2.49 -3.50
C LEU A 187 7.31 1.61 -2.29
N ASP A 188 6.25 1.08 -1.69
CA ASP A 188 6.35 0.06 -0.65
C ASP A 188 6.97 -1.21 -1.25
N SER A 189 8.05 -1.75 -0.68
CA SER A 189 8.69 -2.98 -1.17
C SER A 189 7.77 -4.19 -1.07
N ARG A 190 6.79 -4.14 -0.16
CA ARG A 190 5.75 -5.15 -0.01
C ARG A 190 4.53 -4.77 -0.85
N ARG A 191 4.63 -5.02 -2.15
CA ARG A 191 3.60 -4.74 -3.16
C ARG A 191 3.53 -5.85 -4.21
N ALA A 192 2.42 -5.93 -4.93
CA ALA A 192 2.33 -6.76 -6.12
C ALA A 192 3.06 -6.09 -7.31
N GLU A 193 3.75 -6.89 -8.11
CA GLU A 193 4.50 -6.46 -9.31
C GLU A 193 3.98 -7.11 -10.60
N THR A 194 2.86 -7.83 -10.52
CA THR A 194 2.25 -8.58 -11.62
C THR A 194 0.74 -8.36 -11.66
N GLY A 195 0.16 -8.51 -12.85
CA GLY A 195 -1.29 -8.45 -13.05
C GLY A 195 -1.93 -7.15 -12.55
N VAL A 196 -3.23 -7.23 -12.28
CA VAL A 196 -4.04 -6.13 -11.73
C VAL A 196 -3.60 -5.69 -10.32
N GLY A 197 -2.81 -6.50 -9.62
CA GLY A 197 -2.22 -6.15 -8.33
C GLY A 197 -1.31 -4.90 -8.38
N ARG A 198 -0.81 -4.54 -9.57
CA ARG A 198 -0.07 -3.29 -9.81
C ARG A 198 -0.93 -2.03 -9.79
N SER A 199 -2.23 -2.13 -9.51
CA SER A 199 -3.13 -0.97 -9.40
C SER A 199 -2.65 0.06 -8.37
N GLY A 200 -1.88 -0.36 -7.36
CA GLY A 200 -1.22 0.50 -6.37
C GLY A 200 -0.02 1.32 -6.87
N VAL A 201 0.40 1.22 -8.15
CA VAL A 201 1.62 1.91 -8.66
C VAL A 201 1.59 3.44 -8.48
N LEU A 202 0.40 4.05 -8.51
CA LEU A 202 0.21 5.49 -8.26
C LEU A 202 0.07 5.85 -6.77
N SER A 203 -0.06 4.85 -5.90
CA SER A 203 -0.15 4.99 -4.44
C SER A 203 1.24 5.01 -3.81
N GLN A 204 2.00 6.05 -4.14
CA GLN A 204 3.36 6.25 -3.64
C GLN A 204 3.39 7.05 -2.34
N THR A 205 4.31 6.68 -1.46
CA THR A 205 4.57 7.38 -0.20
C THR A 205 5.52 8.54 -0.46
N ARG A 206 5.26 9.68 0.20
CA ARG A 206 6.14 10.84 0.19
C ARG A 206 6.38 11.32 1.61
N LEU A 207 7.62 11.72 1.86
CA LEU A 207 7.98 12.48 3.04
C LEU A 207 7.78 13.97 2.76
N LYS A 208 7.55 14.76 3.80
CA LYS A 208 7.64 16.21 3.73
C LYS A 208 8.81 16.65 4.60
N ALA A 209 9.73 17.42 4.03
CA ALA A 209 10.73 18.15 4.81
C ALA A 209 10.07 19.39 5.42
N LEU A 210 10.23 19.55 6.73
CA LEU A 210 9.85 20.73 7.48
C LEU A 210 11.12 21.52 7.86
N ASP A 211 10.99 22.50 8.74
CA ASP A 211 12.11 23.26 9.27
C ASP A 211 13.06 22.38 10.11
N ASP A 212 14.28 22.87 10.30
CA ASP A 212 15.32 22.22 11.13
C ASP A 212 15.65 20.76 10.78
N GLY A 213 15.38 20.36 9.54
CA GLY A 213 15.65 18.99 9.07
C GLY A 213 14.64 17.96 9.57
N VAL A 214 13.52 18.40 10.14
CA VAL A 214 12.43 17.53 10.57
C VAL A 214 11.73 16.91 9.35
N LEU A 215 11.44 15.63 9.42
CA LEU A 215 10.65 14.91 8.42
C LEU A 215 9.24 14.63 8.95
N GLN A 216 8.23 14.84 8.12
CA GLN A 216 6.88 14.36 8.35
C GLN A 216 6.60 13.19 7.40
N LEU A 217 6.02 12.11 7.96
CA LEU A 217 5.51 10.96 7.20
C LEU A 217 3.97 10.94 7.27
N PRO A 218 3.25 11.54 6.30
CA PRO A 218 1.79 11.71 6.36
C PRO A 218 0.97 10.43 6.54
N ARG A 219 1.47 9.31 5.99
CA ARG A 219 0.83 7.99 6.04
C ARG A 219 0.88 7.38 7.44
N LEU A 220 1.94 7.63 8.21
CA LEU A 220 2.08 7.12 9.56
C LEU A 220 1.36 8.06 10.53
N LYS A 221 0.38 7.53 11.26
CA LYS A 221 -0.44 8.31 12.19
C LYS A 221 -0.03 8.08 13.65
N GLN A 222 -0.16 9.15 14.41
CA GLN A 222 -0.14 9.15 15.87
C GLN A 222 -1.53 8.77 16.41
N PRO A 223 -1.67 8.41 17.70
CA PRO A 223 -2.97 8.07 18.31
C PRO A 223 -4.04 9.15 18.16
N ASN A 224 -3.61 10.43 18.13
CA ASN A 224 -4.49 11.58 17.89
C ASN A 224 -4.90 11.77 16.41
N GLY A 225 -4.51 10.84 15.51
CA GLY A 225 -4.80 10.89 14.07
C GLY A 225 -3.89 11.80 13.24
N GLN A 226 -2.98 12.55 13.87
CA GLN A 226 -2.06 13.44 13.15
C GLN A 226 -0.89 12.67 12.52
N PRO A 227 -0.31 13.16 11.41
CA PRO A 227 0.93 12.62 10.86
C PRO A 227 2.07 12.55 11.89
N SER A 228 2.88 11.50 11.84
CA SER A 228 4.12 11.40 12.61
C SER A 228 5.20 12.33 12.05
N THR A 229 5.90 12.99 12.95
CA THR A 229 7.10 13.81 12.69
C THR A 229 8.33 13.16 13.29
N PHE A 230 9.48 13.39 12.67
CA PHE A 230 10.76 12.80 13.04
C PHE A 230 11.84 13.89 13.05
N THR A 231 12.49 14.07 14.19
CA THR A 231 13.59 15.02 14.43
C THR A 231 14.92 14.35 14.11
N PRO A 232 15.85 15.02 13.41
CA PRO A 232 17.15 14.44 13.09
C PRO A 232 17.95 14.14 14.37
N VAL A 233 18.63 13.00 14.40
CA VAL A 233 19.48 12.58 15.52
C VAL A 233 20.89 12.13 15.09
N ALA A 234 21.05 11.76 13.82
CA ALA A 234 22.35 11.52 13.19
C ALA A 234 22.20 11.70 11.67
N PRO A 235 23.30 11.76 10.89
CA PRO A 235 23.22 11.76 9.43
C PRO A 235 22.32 10.62 8.93
N TRP A 236 21.31 10.95 8.11
CA TRP A 236 20.35 10.00 7.56
C TRP A 236 19.51 9.21 8.58
N LEU A 237 19.42 9.67 9.83
CA LEU A 237 18.65 9.05 10.90
C LEU A 237 17.83 10.08 11.67
N TRP A 238 16.56 9.78 11.85
CA TRP A 238 15.60 10.60 12.60
C TRP A 238 14.87 9.79 13.66
N GLN A 239 14.52 10.43 14.77
CA GLN A 239 13.73 9.88 15.87
C GLN A 239 12.34 10.53 15.87
N ALA A 240 11.29 9.75 16.07
CA ALA A 240 9.94 10.29 16.19
C ALA A 240 9.87 11.34 17.31
N THR A 241 9.21 12.47 17.06
CA THR A 241 9.04 13.53 18.08
C THR A 241 8.22 13.04 19.27
N HIS A 242 7.34 12.06 19.05
CA HIS A 242 6.56 11.38 20.07
C HIS A 242 6.76 9.86 19.93
N GLY A 243 7.24 9.21 20.98
CA GLY A 243 7.54 7.77 21.00
C GLY A 243 8.98 7.44 20.60
N LYS A 244 9.24 6.15 20.32
CA LYS A 244 10.62 5.63 20.18
C LYS A 244 10.99 5.18 18.77
N LEU A 245 10.06 5.32 17.82
CA LEU A 245 10.30 4.94 16.43
C LEU A 245 11.40 5.77 15.79
N ARG A 246 12.27 5.12 15.03
CA ARG A 246 13.24 5.79 14.17
C ARG A 246 12.88 5.63 12.71
N LEU A 247 13.30 6.60 11.91
CA LEU A 247 13.25 6.60 10.45
C LEU A 247 14.69 6.74 9.95
N ALA A 248 15.09 5.89 9.01
CA ALA A 248 16.43 5.92 8.42
C ALA A 248 16.35 5.91 6.90
N ALA A 249 17.27 6.61 6.23
CA ALA A 249 17.44 6.46 4.79
C ALA A 249 18.20 5.17 4.48
N ILE A 250 17.89 4.58 3.32
CA ILE A 250 18.62 3.46 2.76
C ILE A 250 19.57 4.04 1.72
N LEU A 251 20.86 3.86 1.93
CA LEU A 251 21.91 4.42 1.08
C LEU A 251 22.49 3.34 0.18
N LYS A 252 22.80 3.72 -1.06
CA LYS A 252 23.65 2.96 -1.97
C LYS A 252 24.66 3.94 -2.56
N ASP A 253 25.95 3.64 -2.40
CA ASP A 253 27.04 4.51 -2.88
C ASP A 253 26.95 5.96 -2.35
N GLY A 254 26.49 6.12 -1.10
CA GLY A 254 26.31 7.43 -0.45
C GLY A 254 24.99 8.14 -0.78
N GLU A 255 24.22 7.65 -1.75
CA GLU A 255 22.99 8.27 -2.22
C GLU A 255 21.73 7.55 -1.67
N PRO A 256 20.67 8.30 -1.30
CA PRO A 256 19.44 7.70 -0.81
C PRO A 256 18.65 7.00 -1.93
N VAL A 257 18.53 5.68 -1.82
CA VAL A 257 17.70 4.84 -2.70
C VAL A 257 16.35 4.48 -2.07
N GLY A 258 16.16 4.77 -0.79
CA GLY A 258 14.95 4.45 -0.05
C GLY A 258 14.94 5.01 1.36
N PHE A 259 13.92 4.66 2.13
CA PHE A 259 13.88 4.85 3.58
C PHE A 259 13.10 3.72 4.24
N ALA A 260 13.25 3.58 5.55
CA ALA A 260 12.45 2.66 6.35
C ALA A 260 12.14 3.27 7.73
N VAL A 261 11.22 2.64 8.45
CA VAL A 261 10.81 3.03 9.81
C VAL A 261 10.82 1.78 10.69
N ASP A 262 11.30 1.87 11.94
CA ASP A 262 11.47 0.72 12.86
C ASP A 262 10.23 -0.19 12.96
N SER A 263 9.03 0.38 12.89
CA SER A 263 7.77 -0.38 13.00
C SER A 263 7.47 -1.26 11.79
N SER A 264 8.16 -1.05 10.67
CA SER A 264 7.85 -1.71 9.39
C SER A 264 9.09 -2.28 8.69
N SER A 265 10.29 -1.78 9.01
CA SER A 265 11.57 -2.22 8.43
C SER A 265 11.82 -3.73 8.48
N PRO A 266 11.26 -4.53 9.41
CA PRO A 266 11.30 -5.97 9.28
C PRO A 266 10.62 -6.44 7.97
N PHE A 267 9.36 -6.09 7.74
CA PHE A 267 8.56 -6.71 6.67
C PHE A 267 8.43 -5.86 5.41
N ASN A 268 8.81 -4.58 5.42
CA ASN A 268 8.87 -3.74 4.24
C ASN A 268 9.76 -2.49 4.40
N VAL A 269 10.23 -1.99 3.27
CA VAL A 269 10.94 -0.71 3.14
C VAL A 269 10.31 0.13 2.03
N PHE A 270 10.62 1.42 1.98
CA PHE A 270 10.14 2.32 0.95
C PHE A 270 11.26 2.62 -0.03
N LEU A 271 11.15 2.08 -1.25
CA LEU A 271 12.15 2.25 -2.30
C LEU A 271 11.78 3.39 -3.22
N ARG A 272 12.76 4.17 -3.68
CA ARG A 272 12.53 5.26 -4.62
C ARG A 272 11.83 4.74 -5.88
N ALA A 273 10.75 5.40 -6.27
CA ALA A 273 10.06 5.11 -7.52
C ALA A 273 10.93 5.55 -8.70
N GLU A 274 11.06 4.67 -9.69
CA GLU A 274 11.74 4.92 -10.94
C GLU A 274 11.00 6.00 -11.73
N GLY A 275 11.76 6.77 -12.53
CA GLY A 275 11.24 7.92 -13.27
C GLY A 275 10.00 7.58 -14.09
N TYR A 276 10.02 6.47 -14.83
CA TYR A 276 8.92 6.05 -15.70
C TYR A 276 7.61 5.73 -14.96
N ARG A 277 7.66 5.41 -13.65
CA ARG A 277 6.49 5.11 -12.83
C ARG A 277 6.28 6.10 -11.67
N SER A 278 6.95 7.25 -11.69
CA SER A 278 6.81 8.26 -10.63
C SER A 278 5.44 8.94 -10.64
N ALA A 279 4.75 8.91 -9.49
CA ALA A 279 3.44 9.55 -9.33
C ALA A 279 3.50 11.08 -9.47
N LEU A 280 4.68 11.70 -9.34
CA LEU A 280 4.85 13.16 -9.41
C LEU A 280 4.44 13.74 -10.76
N TRP A 281 4.78 13.07 -11.86
CA TRP A 281 4.38 13.50 -13.20
C TRP A 281 3.20 12.70 -13.73
N LEU A 282 3.06 11.43 -13.32
CA LEU A 282 1.96 10.59 -13.80
C LEU A 282 0.59 11.08 -13.34
N LYS A 283 0.44 11.51 -12.09
CA LYS A 283 -0.85 12.03 -11.59
C LYS A 283 -1.33 13.27 -12.35
N PRO A 284 -0.53 14.35 -12.52
CA PRO A 284 -0.98 15.49 -13.31
C PRO A 284 -1.21 15.15 -14.79
N ALA A 285 -0.34 14.32 -15.40
CA ALA A 285 -0.52 13.88 -16.79
C ALA A 285 -1.81 13.08 -16.97
N LEU A 286 -2.11 12.15 -16.05
CA LEU A 286 -3.33 11.36 -16.04
C LEU A 286 -4.57 12.22 -15.83
N THR A 287 -4.53 13.19 -14.91
CA THR A 287 -5.63 14.16 -14.71
C THR A 287 -5.91 14.94 -15.99
N LEU A 288 -4.88 15.49 -16.64
CA LEU A 288 -5.04 16.22 -17.89
C LEU A 288 -5.58 15.32 -19.01
N ALA A 289 -5.05 14.10 -19.15
CA ALA A 289 -5.52 13.13 -20.12
C ALA A 289 -7.00 12.77 -19.90
N ALA A 290 -7.40 12.53 -18.65
CA ALA A 290 -8.78 12.23 -18.28
C ALA A 290 -9.71 13.40 -18.60
N VAL A 291 -9.30 14.64 -18.34
CA VAL A 291 -10.07 15.86 -18.70
C VAL A 291 -10.23 15.98 -20.22
N ILE A 292 -9.16 15.83 -21.00
CA ILE A 292 -9.23 15.93 -22.47
C ILE A 292 -10.15 14.86 -23.06
N LEU A 293 -10.01 13.61 -22.61
CA LEU A 293 -10.85 12.48 -23.05
C LEU A 293 -12.30 12.67 -22.59
N GLY A 294 -12.53 13.16 -21.37
CA GLY A 294 -13.85 13.43 -20.82
C GLY A 294 -14.58 14.53 -21.59
N LEU A 295 -13.89 15.66 -21.84
CA LEU A 295 -14.40 16.74 -22.70
C LEU A 295 -14.71 16.23 -24.11
N ALA A 296 -13.85 15.39 -24.68
CA ALA A 296 -14.10 14.79 -25.99
C ALA A 296 -15.35 13.91 -26.01
N THR A 297 -15.57 13.10 -24.97
CA THR A 297 -16.73 12.23 -24.81
C THR A 297 -18.03 13.02 -24.60
N LEU A 298 -18.01 14.03 -23.74
CA LEU A 298 -19.20 14.83 -23.38
C LEU A 298 -19.57 15.87 -24.45
N ALA A 299 -18.58 16.47 -25.13
CA ALA A 299 -18.85 17.45 -26.18
C ALA A 299 -19.60 16.85 -27.37
N TRP A 300 -19.49 15.54 -27.60
CA TRP A 300 -20.15 14.87 -28.72
C TRP A 300 -21.68 14.89 -28.63
N PRO A 301 -22.34 14.36 -27.58
CA PRO A 301 -23.79 14.43 -27.44
C PRO A 301 -24.30 15.87 -27.32
N ILE A 302 -23.57 16.74 -26.62
CA ILE A 302 -23.93 18.16 -26.49
C ILE A 302 -23.94 18.84 -27.86
N ALA A 303 -22.86 18.69 -28.64
CA ALA A 303 -22.79 19.28 -29.97
C ALA A 303 -23.81 18.67 -30.94
N ALA A 304 -24.14 17.38 -30.79
CA ALA A 304 -25.21 16.76 -31.57
C ALA A 304 -26.59 17.35 -31.26
N LEU A 305 -26.91 17.58 -29.98
CA LEU A 305 -28.15 18.21 -29.55
C LEU A 305 -28.26 19.65 -30.03
N VAL A 306 -27.19 20.44 -29.87
CA VAL A 306 -27.14 21.84 -30.33
C VAL A 306 -27.31 21.91 -31.85
N ARG A 307 -26.62 21.08 -32.63
CA ARG A 307 -26.78 21.03 -34.08
C ARG A 307 -28.20 20.66 -34.50
N ARG A 308 -28.82 19.69 -33.82
CA ARG A 308 -30.21 19.30 -34.07
C ARG A 308 -31.17 20.46 -33.81
N ARG A 309 -30.99 21.19 -32.70
CA ARG A 309 -31.82 22.37 -32.35
C ARG A 309 -31.62 23.53 -33.32
N GLN A 310 -30.41 23.72 -33.85
CA GLN A 310 -30.09 24.80 -34.78
C GLN A 310 -30.31 24.44 -36.26
N GLY A 311 -30.81 23.24 -36.57
CA GLY A 311 -31.00 22.79 -37.97
C GLY A 311 -29.71 22.69 -38.79
N ARG A 312 -28.54 22.59 -38.15
CA ARG A 312 -27.23 22.62 -38.82
C ARG A 312 -26.71 21.21 -39.12
N THR A 313 -26.22 20.99 -40.33
CA THR A 313 -25.52 19.75 -40.73
C THR A 313 -24.01 19.96 -40.82
N LEU A 314 -23.24 18.89 -40.56
CA LEU A 314 -21.79 18.92 -40.75
C LEU A 314 -21.48 18.42 -42.16
N ALA A 315 -21.03 19.31 -43.03
CA ALA A 315 -20.59 19.01 -44.40
C ALA A 315 -19.21 18.34 -44.42
N TRP A 316 -19.01 17.28 -43.63
CA TRP A 316 -17.78 16.49 -43.62
C TRP A 316 -17.93 15.22 -44.46
N PRO A 317 -16.83 14.70 -45.05
CA PRO A 317 -16.85 13.40 -45.69
C PRO A 317 -17.30 12.29 -44.73
N ARG A 318 -17.98 11.26 -45.25
CA ARG A 318 -18.46 10.10 -44.46
C ARG A 318 -17.35 9.47 -43.60
N ARG A 319 -16.13 9.35 -44.15
CA ARG A 319 -14.96 8.81 -43.44
C ARG A 319 -14.57 9.66 -42.23
N THR A 320 -14.60 10.98 -42.36
CA THR A 320 -14.31 11.92 -41.26
C THR A 320 -15.37 11.83 -40.16
N HIS A 321 -16.64 11.68 -40.53
CA HIS A 321 -17.74 11.44 -39.58
C HIS A 321 -17.55 10.16 -38.77
N ILE A 322 -17.22 9.05 -39.44
CA ILE A 322 -16.97 7.76 -38.79
C ILE A 322 -15.78 7.86 -37.85
N ALA A 323 -14.63 8.37 -38.32
CA ALA A 323 -13.43 8.52 -37.50
C ALA A 323 -13.67 9.41 -36.28
N TYR A 324 -14.42 10.51 -36.45
CA TYR A 324 -14.82 11.36 -35.33
C TYR A 324 -15.64 10.58 -34.29
N ARG A 325 -16.73 9.89 -34.69
CA ARG A 325 -17.59 9.13 -33.76
C ARG A 325 -16.82 8.01 -33.06
N LEU A 326 -16.03 7.23 -33.81
CA LEU A 326 -15.20 6.17 -33.25
C LEU A 326 -14.22 6.74 -32.21
N SER A 327 -13.59 7.88 -32.45
CA SER A 327 -12.71 8.51 -31.46
C SER A 327 -13.43 8.89 -30.15
N ARG A 328 -14.72 9.25 -30.21
CA ARG A 328 -15.51 9.59 -29.01
C ARG A 328 -15.90 8.35 -28.22
N ILE A 329 -16.36 7.31 -28.93
CA ILE A 329 -16.71 6.01 -28.33
C ILE A 329 -15.46 5.40 -27.69
N ALA A 330 -14.34 5.42 -28.41
CA ALA A 330 -13.08 4.88 -27.91
C ALA A 330 -12.53 5.70 -26.73
N ALA A 331 -12.69 7.03 -26.72
CA ALA A 331 -12.35 7.86 -25.55
C ALA A 331 -13.20 7.50 -24.32
N ALA A 332 -14.52 7.29 -24.49
CA ALA A 332 -15.39 6.85 -23.41
C ALA A 332 -14.99 5.47 -22.89
N PHE A 333 -14.70 4.54 -23.79
CA PHE A 333 -14.29 3.18 -23.41
C PHE A 333 -12.94 3.15 -22.69
N LEU A 334 -11.95 3.92 -23.17
CA LEU A 334 -10.63 4.05 -22.55
C LEU A 334 -10.71 4.66 -21.14
N LEU A 335 -11.68 5.54 -20.88
CA LEU A 335 -11.96 6.05 -19.53
C LEU A 335 -12.70 5.03 -18.65
N LEU A 336 -13.62 4.27 -19.23
CA LEU A 336 -14.48 3.34 -18.49
C LEU A 336 -13.71 2.12 -17.96
N VAL A 337 -12.80 1.56 -18.76
CA VAL A 337 -12.06 0.34 -18.39
C VAL A 337 -11.28 0.46 -17.07
N PRO A 338 -10.42 1.47 -16.84
CA PRO A 338 -9.70 1.59 -15.59
C PRO A 338 -10.62 1.85 -14.39
N VAL A 339 -11.77 2.52 -14.60
CA VAL A 339 -12.80 2.72 -13.57
C VAL A 339 -13.48 1.40 -13.23
N ALA A 340 -13.82 0.58 -14.23
CA ALA A 340 -14.39 -0.75 -14.03
C ALA A 340 -13.41 -1.68 -13.30
N ALA A 341 -12.13 -1.68 -13.70
CA ALA A 341 -11.08 -2.44 -13.01
C ALA A 341 -10.94 -2.00 -11.55
N LEU A 342 -10.91 -0.69 -11.28
CA LEU A 342 -10.88 -0.17 -9.92
C LEU A 342 -12.12 -0.58 -9.11
N ALA A 343 -13.31 -0.54 -9.71
CA ALA A 343 -14.55 -0.94 -9.06
C ALA A 343 -14.56 -2.44 -8.70
N VAL A 344 -14.13 -3.31 -9.62
CA VAL A 344 -14.01 -4.75 -9.38
C VAL A 344 -13.00 -5.02 -8.27
N MET A 345 -11.83 -4.37 -8.30
CA MET A 345 -10.80 -4.51 -7.24
C MET A 345 -11.27 -3.98 -5.89
N THR A 346 -11.98 -2.86 -5.87
CA THR A 346 -12.54 -2.31 -4.63
C THR A 346 -13.59 -3.24 -4.04
N TRP A 347 -14.44 -3.82 -4.89
CA TRP A 347 -15.44 -4.81 -4.47
C TRP A 347 -14.81 -6.12 -4.00
N ALA A 348 -13.78 -6.63 -4.68
CA ALA A 348 -13.08 -7.84 -4.30
C ALA A 348 -12.33 -7.63 -2.97
N SER A 349 -11.56 -6.55 -2.86
CA SER A 349 -10.79 -6.19 -1.65
C SER A 349 -11.65 -5.71 -0.46
N ALA A 350 -12.97 -5.75 -0.56
CA ALA A 350 -13.85 -5.53 0.59
C ALA A 350 -14.07 -6.81 1.42
N ASP A 351 -13.73 -7.98 0.88
CA ASP A 351 -13.86 -9.28 1.54
C ASP A 351 -12.81 -10.25 0.98
N PHE A 352 -11.89 -10.72 1.83
CA PHE A 352 -10.79 -11.60 1.43
C PHE A 352 -11.30 -12.89 0.77
N ALA A 353 -12.51 -13.34 1.10
CA ALA A 353 -13.11 -14.52 0.49
C ALA A 353 -13.39 -14.36 -1.02
N ARG A 354 -13.40 -13.12 -1.53
CA ARG A 354 -13.59 -12.81 -2.96
C ARG A 354 -12.29 -12.83 -3.76
N LEU A 355 -11.15 -12.85 -3.08
CA LEU A 355 -9.83 -12.97 -3.70
C LEU A 355 -9.50 -14.46 -3.88
N ASP A 356 -10.36 -15.15 -4.64
CA ASP A 356 -10.23 -16.55 -5.01
C ASP A 356 -10.43 -16.73 -6.52
N ALA A 357 -10.22 -17.95 -7.02
CA ALA A 357 -10.29 -18.26 -8.46
C ALA A 357 -11.64 -17.91 -9.13
N ARG A 358 -12.71 -17.63 -8.37
CA ARG A 358 -13.99 -17.18 -8.95
C ARG A 358 -13.89 -15.77 -9.52
N LEU A 359 -12.88 -14.99 -9.12
CA LEU A 359 -12.60 -13.67 -9.67
C LEU A 359 -11.86 -13.74 -11.01
N ASP A 360 -11.20 -14.86 -11.33
CA ASP A 360 -10.37 -15.01 -12.54
C ASP A 360 -11.07 -14.60 -13.84
N PRO A 361 -12.32 -15.02 -14.13
CA PRO A 361 -12.98 -14.63 -15.37
C PRO A 361 -13.19 -13.12 -15.48
N ALA A 362 -13.44 -12.43 -14.36
CA ALA A 362 -13.59 -10.99 -14.34
C ALA A 362 -12.24 -10.29 -14.59
N ILE A 363 -11.15 -10.79 -14.01
CA ILE A 363 -9.79 -10.28 -14.27
C ILE A 363 -9.43 -10.43 -15.75
N LEU A 364 -9.66 -11.61 -16.33
CA LEU A 364 -9.38 -11.88 -17.74
C LEU A 364 -10.23 -10.99 -18.67
N ALA A 365 -11.52 -10.82 -18.37
CA ALA A 365 -12.40 -9.94 -19.13
C ALA A 365 -11.94 -8.47 -19.08
N LEU A 366 -11.50 -7.99 -17.90
CA LEU A 366 -10.90 -6.66 -17.75
C LEU A 366 -9.57 -6.54 -18.51
N GLY A 367 -8.76 -7.60 -18.51
CA GLY A 367 -7.53 -7.70 -19.30
C GLY A 367 -7.80 -7.51 -20.79
N ILE A 368 -8.74 -8.27 -21.34
CA ILE A 368 -9.18 -8.19 -22.74
C ILE A 368 -9.74 -6.79 -23.03
N ALA A 369 -10.61 -6.27 -22.16
CA ALA A 369 -11.20 -4.94 -22.32
C ALA A 369 -10.13 -3.84 -22.35
N SER A 370 -9.09 -3.94 -21.51
CA SER A 370 -7.94 -3.02 -21.51
C SER A 370 -7.15 -3.08 -22.80
N VAL A 371 -6.85 -4.27 -23.31
CA VAL A 371 -6.14 -4.44 -24.59
C VAL A 371 -6.95 -3.83 -25.74
N VAL A 372 -8.25 -4.13 -25.81
CA VAL A 372 -9.15 -3.56 -26.82
C VAL A 372 -9.27 -2.04 -26.69
N ALA A 373 -9.36 -1.52 -25.47
CA ALA A 373 -9.43 -0.08 -25.22
C ALA A 373 -8.14 0.63 -25.64
N ILE A 374 -6.97 0.07 -25.31
CA ILE A 374 -5.67 0.64 -25.70
C ILE A 374 -5.52 0.64 -27.21
N ILE A 375 -5.62 -0.53 -27.86
CA ILE A 375 -5.36 -0.67 -29.30
C ILE A 375 -6.43 0.09 -30.09
N GLY A 376 -7.71 -0.13 -29.77
CA GLY A 376 -8.84 0.51 -30.43
C GLY A 376 -8.89 2.02 -30.19
N GLY A 377 -8.56 2.46 -28.98
CA GLY A 377 -8.42 3.87 -28.60
C GLY A 377 -7.39 4.57 -29.45
N LEU A 378 -6.13 4.13 -29.37
CA LEU A 378 -5.02 4.72 -30.11
C LEU A 378 -5.28 4.72 -31.62
N ALA A 379 -5.77 3.60 -32.18
CA ALA A 379 -6.10 3.51 -33.60
C ALA A 379 -7.21 4.48 -34.01
N ALA A 380 -8.31 4.57 -33.24
CA ALA A 380 -9.42 5.48 -33.54
C ALA A 380 -9.01 6.95 -33.46
N MET A 381 -8.16 7.32 -32.48
CA MET A 381 -7.69 8.70 -32.30
C MET A 381 -6.65 9.10 -33.34
N ALA A 382 -5.73 8.19 -33.69
CA ALA A 382 -4.79 8.38 -34.79
C ALA A 382 -5.53 8.54 -36.13
N TRP A 383 -6.53 7.69 -36.38
CA TRP A 383 -7.37 7.81 -37.57
C TRP A 383 -8.13 9.14 -37.59
N ASN A 384 -8.73 9.55 -36.46
CA ASN A 384 -9.39 10.85 -36.35
C ASN A 384 -8.44 12.03 -36.65
N LEU A 385 -7.18 11.97 -36.20
CA LEU A 385 -6.17 12.96 -36.53
C LEU A 385 -5.90 13.00 -38.04
N VAL A 386 -5.65 11.85 -38.67
CA VAL A 386 -5.42 11.76 -40.13
C VAL A 386 -6.60 12.32 -40.92
N GLN A 387 -7.84 11.98 -40.56
CA GLN A 387 -9.02 12.49 -41.27
C GLN A 387 -9.26 13.97 -41.00
N THR A 388 -8.90 14.47 -39.83
CA THR A 388 -8.99 15.91 -39.50
C THR A 388 -8.05 16.73 -40.36
N VAL A 389 -6.83 16.24 -40.59
CA VAL A 389 -5.84 16.86 -41.48
C VAL A 389 -6.29 16.77 -42.94
N ARG A 390 -6.67 15.57 -43.42
CA ARG A 390 -7.09 15.35 -44.82
C ARG A 390 -8.35 16.12 -45.20
N ALA A 391 -9.28 16.30 -44.27
CA ALA A 391 -10.49 17.10 -44.51
C ALA A 391 -10.25 18.61 -44.42
N GLY A 392 -8.99 19.07 -44.32
CA GLY A 392 -8.65 20.49 -44.31
C GLY A 392 -9.19 21.26 -43.10
N ARG A 393 -9.52 20.57 -41.99
CA ARG A 393 -10.13 21.24 -40.83
C ARG A 393 -9.16 22.26 -40.23
N GLY A 394 -9.70 23.33 -39.66
CA GLY A 394 -8.94 24.45 -39.12
C GLY A 394 -7.94 24.05 -38.02
N VAL A 395 -6.99 24.95 -37.73
CA VAL A 395 -5.86 24.73 -36.81
C VAL A 395 -6.30 24.18 -35.45
N PHE A 396 -7.36 24.75 -34.86
CA PHE A 396 -7.89 24.29 -33.57
C PHE A 396 -8.33 22.82 -33.58
N ALA A 397 -8.98 22.35 -34.66
CA ALA A 397 -9.41 20.96 -34.77
C ALA A 397 -8.23 20.00 -34.86
N ARG A 398 -7.14 20.41 -35.54
CA ARG A 398 -5.91 19.63 -35.65
C ARG A 398 -5.21 19.54 -34.31
N LEU A 399 -5.04 20.67 -33.61
CA LEU A 399 -4.47 20.72 -32.26
C LEU A 399 -5.27 19.84 -31.29
N TRP A 400 -6.60 19.92 -31.32
CA TRP A 400 -7.44 19.08 -30.47
C TRP A 400 -7.32 17.59 -30.80
N ALA A 401 -7.17 17.22 -32.07
CA ALA A 401 -6.97 15.83 -32.47
C ALA A 401 -5.60 15.29 -32.01
N VAL A 402 -4.55 16.12 -32.02
CA VAL A 402 -3.24 15.78 -31.46
C VAL A 402 -3.32 15.60 -29.95
N LEU A 403 -3.94 16.54 -29.24
CA LEU A 403 -4.15 16.45 -27.79
C LEU A 403 -4.93 15.20 -27.40
N LEU A 404 -5.94 14.82 -28.18
CA LEU A 404 -6.72 13.62 -27.92
C LEU A 404 -5.90 12.34 -28.05
N LEU A 405 -5.05 12.25 -29.08
CA LEU A 405 -4.15 11.11 -29.26
C LEU A 405 -3.08 11.06 -28.15
N ALA A 406 -2.51 12.21 -27.77
CA ALA A 406 -1.56 12.29 -26.67
C ALA A 406 -2.19 11.88 -25.32
N ALA A 407 -3.41 12.36 -25.03
CA ALA A 407 -4.16 11.98 -23.84
C ALA A 407 -4.43 10.47 -23.80
N ALA A 408 -4.78 9.87 -24.94
CA ALA A 408 -4.98 8.43 -25.04
C ALA A 408 -3.70 7.62 -24.82
N ALA A 409 -2.56 8.10 -25.33
CA ALA A 409 -1.27 7.48 -25.08
C ALA A 409 -0.89 7.51 -23.60
N VAL A 410 -1.12 8.63 -22.91
CA VAL A 410 -0.89 8.75 -21.47
C VAL A 410 -1.78 7.79 -20.68
N LEU A 411 -3.08 7.74 -20.99
CA LEU A 411 -3.99 6.84 -20.28
C LEU A 411 -3.68 5.37 -20.57
N ALA A 412 -3.39 5.01 -21.82
CA ALA A 412 -2.94 3.67 -22.19
C ALA A 412 -1.66 3.26 -21.44
N TYR A 413 -0.68 4.16 -21.35
CA TYR A 413 0.54 3.94 -20.60
C TYR A 413 0.26 3.64 -19.13
N VAL A 414 -0.64 4.41 -18.49
CA VAL A 414 -1.04 4.16 -17.09
C VAL A 414 -1.77 2.84 -16.92
N ILE A 415 -2.69 2.47 -17.83
CA ILE A 415 -3.41 1.18 -17.82
C ILE A 415 -2.40 0.01 -17.85
N VAL A 416 -1.36 0.11 -18.69
CA VAL A 416 -0.28 -0.88 -18.76
C VAL A 416 0.55 -0.91 -17.47
N LEU A 417 0.93 0.26 -16.92
CA LEU A 417 1.68 0.31 -15.65
C LEU A 417 0.91 -0.25 -14.47
N MET A 418 -0.41 -0.07 -14.44
CA MET A 418 -1.31 -0.65 -13.44
C MET A 418 -1.57 -2.14 -13.66
N GLY A 419 -0.99 -2.74 -14.70
CA GLY A 419 -1.13 -4.15 -15.05
C GLY A 419 -2.54 -4.56 -15.44
N GLN A 420 -3.37 -3.62 -15.89
CA GLN A 420 -4.74 -3.91 -16.33
C GLN A 420 -4.78 -4.59 -17.70
N ALA A 421 -3.69 -4.56 -18.46
CA ALA A 421 -3.50 -5.31 -19.70
C ALA A 421 -2.60 -6.55 -19.52
N ASP A 422 -2.41 -6.99 -18.27
CA ASP A 422 -1.65 -8.17 -17.89
C ASP A 422 -2.62 -9.27 -17.42
N PHE A 423 -2.40 -10.49 -17.88
CA PHE A 423 -3.29 -11.64 -17.65
C PHE A 423 -2.85 -12.49 -16.46
N ALA A 424 -1.86 -12.06 -15.67
CA ALA A 424 -1.48 -12.74 -14.44
C ALA A 424 -2.64 -12.74 -13.42
N LEU A 425 -2.97 -13.92 -12.90
CA LEU A 425 -4.03 -14.15 -11.90
C LEU A 425 -3.50 -14.06 -10.46
N THR A 426 -2.49 -13.22 -10.25
CA THR A 426 -1.94 -12.89 -8.94
C THR A 426 -2.54 -11.56 -8.51
N TYR A 427 -3.49 -11.57 -7.57
CA TYR A 427 -4.18 -10.38 -7.07
C TYR A 427 -4.45 -10.45 -5.57
#